data_AF-A0A914GC70-F1
#
_entry.id   AF-A0A914GC70-F1
#
_cell.length_a   1.000
_cell.length_b   1.000
_cell.length_c   1.000
_cell.angle_alpha   90.00
_cell.angle_beta   90.00
_cell.angle_gamma   90.00
#
_symmetry.space_group_name_H-M   'P 1'
#
loop_
_entity.id
_entity.type
_entity.pdbx_description
1 polymer ?
#
loop_
_entity_poly.entity_id
_entity_poly.type
_entity_poly.pdbx_seq_one_letter_code
_entity_poly.pdbx_strand_id
1 'polypeptide(L)'
;KVFGFTFKLNLSTRPEEGYLGDIETWNNAEDQLKTALNNSGRPWVLNPGDGAFYGPKIDITIQDALRRNHQCATIQLDFQLPKQFDLTYFDEKGEKQRPVMIHRAVLGSVERMTAILTESFGGKWPFWLSPRQAKIITVHDSMNDYAQDVKKRIF
;
A
#
# COMPACT_ATOMS: atom_id res chain seq x y z
N LYS A 1 4.67 16.12 -1.01
CA LYS A 1 4.27 14.80 -1.54
C LYS A 1 5.52 14.11 -2.08
N VAL A 2 5.78 12.83 -1.75
CA VAL A 2 7.03 12.12 -2.12
C VAL A 2 7.07 11.75 -3.60
N PHE A 3 6.05 11.03 -4.10
CA PHE A 3 5.97 10.58 -5.49
C PHE A 3 4.98 11.36 -6.36
N GLY A 4 4.21 12.28 -5.78
CA GLY A 4 3.27 13.12 -6.54
C GLY A 4 1.97 12.44 -7.00
N PHE A 5 1.77 11.14 -6.70
CA PHE A 5 0.57 10.40 -7.11
C PHE A 5 -0.76 10.98 -6.60
N THR A 6 -1.78 10.84 -7.43
CA THR A 6 -3.19 10.92 -7.05
C THR A 6 -3.71 9.51 -6.78
N PHE A 7 -4.66 9.39 -5.86
CA PHE A 7 -5.25 8.10 -5.51
C PHE A 7 -6.76 8.22 -5.31
N LYS A 8 -7.44 7.09 -5.50
CA LYS A 8 -8.86 6.91 -5.19
C LYS A 8 -9.02 5.86 -4.10
N LEU A 9 -9.99 6.07 -3.23
CA LEU A 9 -10.36 5.15 -2.16
C LEU A 9 -11.60 4.38 -2.59
N ASN A 10 -11.60 3.06 -2.43
CA ASN A 10 -12.76 2.23 -2.67
C ASN A 10 -13.03 1.36 -1.44
N LEU A 11 -14.31 1.22 -1.07
CA LEU A 11 -14.74 0.27 -0.05
C LEU A 11 -15.26 -0.99 -0.74
N SER A 12 -14.53 -2.08 -0.59
CA SER A 12 -14.88 -3.37 -1.16
C SER A 12 -15.57 -4.25 -0.13
N THR A 13 -16.86 -4.52 -0.36
CA THR A 13 -17.77 -5.20 0.56
C THR A 13 -17.81 -6.71 0.34
N ARG A 14 -18.51 -7.42 1.22
CA ARG A 14 -18.70 -8.86 1.19
C ARG A 14 -19.01 -9.40 -0.22
N PRO A 15 -18.27 -10.42 -0.69
CA PRO A 15 -18.59 -11.17 -1.90
C PRO A 15 -19.98 -11.81 -1.85
N GLU A 16 -20.60 -12.04 -3.01
CA GLU A 16 -21.90 -12.71 -3.09
C GLU A 16 -21.83 -14.17 -2.62
N GLU A 17 -20.72 -14.85 -2.92
CA GLU A 17 -20.46 -16.24 -2.58
C GLU A 17 -19.07 -16.43 -1.98
N GLY A 18 -18.87 -17.53 -1.24
CA GLY A 18 -17.55 -17.94 -0.76
C GLY A 18 -16.97 -17.10 0.38
N TYR A 19 -17.75 -16.19 1.00
CA TYR A 19 -17.33 -15.48 2.21
C TYR A 19 -17.40 -16.39 3.45
N LEU A 20 -16.52 -16.15 4.40
CA LEU A 20 -16.44 -16.85 5.67
C LEU A 20 -16.92 -15.96 6.81
N GLY A 21 -17.50 -16.60 7.83
CA GLY A 21 -18.00 -15.93 9.02
C GLY A 21 -19.47 -15.54 8.94
N ASP A 22 -19.96 -14.99 10.03
CA ASP A 22 -21.35 -14.56 10.17
C ASP A 22 -21.60 -13.20 9.50
N ILE A 23 -22.85 -13.00 9.05
CA ILE A 23 -23.30 -11.78 8.39
C ILE A 23 -23.19 -10.56 9.31
N GLU A 24 -23.36 -10.75 10.62
CA GLU A 24 -23.32 -9.67 11.61
C GLU A 24 -21.92 -9.06 11.74
N THR A 25 -20.88 -9.89 11.83
CA THR A 25 -19.47 -9.46 11.84
C THR A 25 -19.14 -8.72 10.56
N TRP A 26 -19.63 -9.21 9.41
CA TRP A 26 -19.43 -8.55 8.12
C TRP A 26 -20.07 -7.17 8.07
N ASN A 27 -21.34 -7.04 8.47
CA ASN A 27 -22.05 -5.76 8.49
C ASN A 27 -21.33 -4.78 9.42
N ASN A 28 -20.90 -5.24 10.60
CA ASN A 28 -20.16 -4.42 11.56
C ASN A 28 -18.81 -3.97 10.99
N ALA A 29 -18.06 -4.86 10.35
CA ALA A 29 -16.77 -4.56 9.74
C ALA A 29 -16.88 -3.57 8.58
N GLU A 30 -17.89 -3.73 7.71
CA GLU A 30 -18.17 -2.80 6.62
C GLU A 30 -18.54 -1.41 7.13
N ASP A 31 -19.38 -1.34 8.16
CA ASP A 31 -19.76 -0.07 8.79
C ASP A 31 -18.57 0.61 9.47
N GLN A 32 -17.68 -0.14 10.12
CA GLN A 32 -16.44 0.40 10.69
C GLN A 32 -15.52 0.98 9.60
N LEU A 33 -15.29 0.27 8.50
CA LEU A 33 -14.47 0.78 7.39
C LEU A 33 -15.12 1.99 6.70
N LYS A 34 -16.44 1.97 6.51
CA LYS A 34 -17.21 3.10 5.99
C LYS A 34 -17.08 4.33 6.90
N THR A 35 -17.15 4.14 8.21
CA THR A 35 -16.99 5.20 9.20
C THR A 35 -15.57 5.76 9.17
N ALA A 36 -14.55 4.90 9.10
CA ALA A 36 -13.16 5.32 8.96
C ALA A 36 -12.92 6.12 7.67
N LEU A 37 -13.51 5.70 6.55
CA LEU A 37 -13.45 6.41 5.27
C LEU A 37 -14.14 7.78 5.34
N ASN A 38 -15.33 7.86 5.94
CA ASN A 38 -16.03 9.14 6.13
C ASN A 38 -15.24 10.10 7.02
N ASN A 39 -14.70 9.60 8.14
CA ASN A 39 -13.89 10.38 9.07
C ASN A 39 -12.57 10.86 8.46
N SER A 40 -12.08 10.19 7.42
CA SER A 40 -10.88 10.62 6.69
C SER A 40 -11.08 11.94 5.92
N GLY A 41 -12.33 12.35 5.69
CA GLY A 41 -12.69 13.55 4.92
C GLY A 41 -12.36 13.45 3.43
N ARG A 42 -12.06 12.25 2.91
CA ARG A 42 -11.69 12.02 1.52
C ARG A 42 -12.84 11.35 0.76
N PRO A 43 -13.03 11.69 -0.52
CA PRO A 43 -14.01 11.01 -1.34
C PRO A 43 -13.61 9.54 -1.54
N TRP A 44 -14.60 8.66 -1.46
CA TRP A 44 -14.44 7.23 -1.67
C TRP A 44 -15.65 6.68 -2.45
N VAL A 45 -15.48 5.52 -3.07
CA VAL A 45 -16.51 4.87 -3.89
C VAL A 45 -16.78 3.45 -3.37
N LEU A 46 -18.02 2.99 -3.43
CA LEU A 46 -18.36 1.61 -3.08
C LEU A 46 -17.98 0.67 -4.24
N ASN A 47 -17.35 -0.46 -3.93
CA ASN A 47 -16.99 -1.52 -4.87
C ASN A 47 -17.62 -2.84 -4.41
N PRO A 48 -18.93 -3.05 -4.67
CA PRO A 48 -19.68 -4.15 -4.08
C PRO A 48 -19.13 -5.51 -4.54
N GLY A 49 -18.97 -6.43 -3.60
CA GLY A 49 -18.61 -7.83 -3.88
C GLY A 49 -17.12 -8.11 -4.06
N ASP A 50 -16.26 -7.09 -4.05
CA ASP A 50 -14.81 -7.27 -4.25
C ASP A 50 -14.03 -7.51 -2.94
N GLY A 51 -14.72 -7.64 -1.80
CA GLY A 51 -14.08 -7.94 -0.51
C GLY A 51 -13.28 -9.26 -0.53
N ALA A 52 -12.35 -9.42 0.40
CA ALA A 52 -11.69 -10.71 0.56
C ALA A 52 -12.66 -11.72 1.18
N PHE A 53 -12.45 -13.02 0.99
CA PHE A 53 -13.34 -14.04 1.56
C PHE A 53 -13.44 -13.99 3.10
N TYR A 54 -12.48 -13.38 3.79
CA TYR A 54 -12.41 -13.30 5.26
C TYR A 54 -12.77 -11.92 5.86
N GLY A 55 -13.08 -10.92 5.02
CA GLY A 55 -13.52 -9.61 5.49
C GLY A 55 -13.43 -8.49 4.45
N PRO A 56 -14.01 -7.31 4.76
CA PRO A 56 -14.05 -6.19 3.84
C PRO A 56 -12.70 -5.48 3.78
N LYS A 57 -12.47 -4.76 2.69
CA LYS A 57 -11.19 -4.06 2.44
C LYS A 57 -11.39 -2.66 1.90
N ILE A 58 -10.48 -1.75 2.26
CA ILE A 58 -10.29 -0.46 1.60
C ILE A 58 -9.20 -0.65 0.55
N ASP A 59 -9.54 -0.39 -0.71
CA ASP A 59 -8.62 -0.44 -1.83
C ASP A 59 -8.21 0.96 -2.26
N ILE A 60 -6.90 1.15 -2.38
CA ILE A 60 -6.31 2.41 -2.78
C ILE A 60 -5.72 2.21 -4.17
N THR A 61 -6.36 2.82 -5.16
CA THR A 61 -5.92 2.79 -6.55
C THR A 61 -5.12 4.04 -6.87
N ILE A 62 -3.97 3.85 -7.51
CA ILE A 62 -3.09 4.90 -7.99
C ILE A 62 -3.25 5.00 -9.50
N GLN A 63 -3.26 6.23 -10.02
CA GLN A 63 -3.24 6.46 -11.46
C GLN A 63 -1.80 6.67 -11.94
N ASP A 64 -1.37 5.89 -12.96
CA ASP A 64 -0.06 6.05 -13.59
C ASP A 64 -0.04 7.23 -14.59
N ALA A 65 1.14 7.51 -15.18
CA ALA A 65 1.28 8.60 -16.17
C ALA A 65 0.48 8.37 -17.47
N LEU A 66 0.06 7.13 -17.76
CA LEU A 66 -0.77 6.76 -18.90
C LEU A 66 -2.27 6.73 -18.55
N ARG A 67 -2.65 7.25 -17.38
CA ARG A 67 -4.01 7.31 -16.85
C ARG A 67 -4.64 5.95 -16.53
N ARG A 68 -3.86 4.88 -16.44
CA ARG A 68 -4.35 3.56 -16.00
C ARG A 68 -4.41 3.52 -14.47
N ASN A 69 -5.42 2.85 -13.93
CA ASN A 69 -5.59 2.69 -12.49
C ASN A 69 -5.02 1.37 -12.03
N HIS A 70 -4.16 1.40 -11.01
CA HIS A 70 -3.52 0.24 -10.41
C HIS A 70 -3.86 0.17 -8.93
N GLN A 71 -4.46 -0.93 -8.47
CA GLN A 71 -4.61 -1.19 -7.05
C GLN A 71 -3.24 -1.50 -6.43
N CYS A 72 -2.82 -0.66 -5.50
CA CYS A 72 -1.51 -0.77 -4.86
C CYS A 72 -1.66 -0.99 -3.37
N ALA A 73 -2.38 -0.10 -2.70
CA ALA A 73 -2.52 -0.15 -1.26
C ALA A 73 -3.84 -0.82 -0.86
N THR A 74 -3.82 -1.55 0.25
CA THR A 74 -5.00 -2.15 0.84
C THR A 74 -4.97 -2.04 2.35
N ILE A 75 -6.15 -1.93 2.97
CA ILE A 75 -6.38 -2.06 4.40
C ILE A 75 -7.54 -3.04 4.55
N GLN A 76 -7.33 -4.20 5.15
CA GLN A 76 -8.31 -5.29 5.18
C GLN A 76 -8.54 -5.72 6.63
N LEU A 77 -9.80 -5.84 7.03
CA LEU A 77 -10.16 -6.38 8.34
C LEU A 77 -10.34 -7.89 8.23
N ASP A 78 -9.72 -8.63 9.13
CA ASP A 78 -9.75 -10.09 9.16
C ASP A 78 -10.16 -10.60 10.55
N PHE A 79 -11.28 -11.32 10.55
CA PHE A 79 -11.89 -11.93 11.73
C PHE A 79 -11.76 -13.45 11.72
N GLN A 80 -11.18 -14.04 10.66
CA GLN A 80 -11.09 -15.48 10.45
C GLN A 80 -9.75 -16.04 10.91
N LEU A 81 -8.62 -15.45 10.47
CA LEU A 81 -7.31 -15.95 10.87
C LEU A 81 -7.09 -15.89 12.39
N PRO A 82 -7.53 -14.85 13.13
CA PRO A 82 -7.47 -14.87 14.59
C PRO A 82 -8.22 -16.04 15.22
N LYS A 83 -9.32 -16.51 14.61
CA LYS A 83 -10.07 -17.69 15.08
C LYS A 83 -9.32 -18.98 14.75
N GLN A 84 -8.79 -19.09 13.52
CA GLN A 84 -8.10 -20.30 13.05
C GLN A 84 -6.78 -20.56 13.78
N PHE A 85 -6.05 -19.51 14.14
CA PHE A 85 -4.79 -19.60 14.89
C PHE A 85 -4.98 -19.54 16.42
N ASP A 86 -6.23 -19.52 16.90
CA ASP A 86 -6.59 -19.36 18.32
C ASP A 86 -5.86 -18.19 19.01
N LEU A 87 -5.79 -17.05 18.33
CA LEU A 87 -5.16 -15.85 18.88
C LEU A 87 -6.04 -15.28 20.00
N THR A 88 -5.42 -14.98 21.13
CA THR A 88 -6.09 -14.38 22.29
C THR A 88 -5.19 -13.35 22.98
N TYR A 89 -5.80 -12.37 23.64
CA TYR A 89 -5.15 -11.43 24.54
C TYR A 89 -6.03 -11.24 25.79
N PHE A 90 -5.47 -10.68 26.87
CA PHE A 90 -6.24 -10.32 28.06
C PHE A 90 -6.63 -8.85 28.00
N ASP A 91 -7.90 -8.55 28.24
CA ASP A 91 -8.38 -7.17 28.35
C ASP A 91 -8.12 -6.56 29.73
N GLU A 92 -8.58 -5.33 29.94
CA GLU A 92 -8.43 -4.60 31.20
C GLU A 92 -9.10 -5.29 32.40
N LYS A 93 -10.05 -6.22 32.16
CA LYS A 93 -10.74 -7.00 33.19
C LYS A 93 -10.08 -8.36 33.43
N GLY A 94 -9.02 -8.69 32.69
CA GLY A 94 -8.36 -9.98 32.75
C GLY A 94 -9.15 -11.10 32.05
N GLU A 95 -10.10 -10.75 31.19
CA GLU A 95 -10.85 -11.72 30.39
C GLU A 95 -10.12 -12.02 29.07
N LYS A 96 -10.19 -13.28 28.61
CA LYS A 96 -9.62 -13.66 27.31
C LYS A 96 -10.49 -13.10 26.19
N GLN A 97 -9.91 -12.22 25.39
CA GLN A 97 -10.51 -11.66 24.19
C GLN A 97 -9.78 -12.11 22.94
N ARG A 98 -10.49 -12.11 21.80
CA ARG A 98 -9.90 -12.41 20.49
C ARG A 98 -9.59 -11.10 19.76
N PRO A 99 -8.37 -10.91 19.24
CA PRO A 99 -8.04 -9.70 18.49
C PRO A 99 -8.66 -9.73 17.08
N VAL A 100 -8.81 -8.55 16.49
CA VAL A 100 -9.07 -8.37 15.06
C VAL A 100 -7.74 -8.12 14.37
N MET A 101 -7.51 -8.78 13.23
CA MET A 101 -6.28 -8.59 12.45
C MET A 101 -6.51 -7.57 11.33
N ILE A 102 -5.58 -6.62 11.18
CA ILE A 102 -5.59 -5.64 10.10
C ILE A 102 -4.43 -5.95 9.15
N HIS A 103 -4.75 -6.37 7.94
CA HIS A 103 -3.77 -6.56 6.88
C HIS A 103 -3.58 -5.25 6.14
N ARG A 104 -2.34 -4.79 5.99
CA ARG A 104 -2.05 -3.55 5.25
C ARG A 104 -0.87 -3.70 4.29
N ALA A 105 -1.03 -3.13 3.11
CA ALA A 105 0.06 -2.85 2.19
C ALA A 105 -0.06 -1.39 1.73
N VAL A 106 1.04 -0.63 1.74
CA VAL A 106 1.03 0.80 1.35
C VAL A 106 1.39 0.98 -0.12
N LEU A 107 2.41 0.28 -0.57
CA LEU A 107 2.90 0.34 -1.96
C LEU A 107 2.46 -0.87 -2.79
N GLY A 108 1.85 -1.86 -2.16
CA GLY A 108 1.61 -3.16 -2.78
C GLY A 108 2.91 -3.94 -2.94
N SER A 109 3.06 -4.64 -4.06
CA SER A 109 4.29 -5.35 -4.37
C SER A 109 5.38 -4.39 -4.86
N VAL A 110 6.63 -4.72 -4.55
CA VAL A 110 7.80 -3.91 -4.95
C VAL A 110 7.90 -3.85 -6.46
N GLU A 111 7.61 -4.94 -7.16
CA GLU A 111 7.67 -5.07 -8.61
C GLU A 111 6.64 -4.15 -9.28
N ARG A 112 5.38 -4.18 -8.81
CA ARG A 112 4.32 -3.33 -9.35
C ARG A 112 4.62 -1.86 -9.10
N MET A 113 5.03 -1.51 -7.88
CA MET A 113 5.39 -0.13 -7.56
C MET A 113 6.57 0.35 -8.40
N THR A 114 7.59 -0.48 -8.62
CA THR A 114 8.73 -0.14 -9.48
C THR A 114 8.28 0.10 -10.92
N ALA A 115 7.39 -0.73 -11.46
CA ALA A 115 6.84 -0.53 -12.81
C ALA A 115 6.08 0.80 -12.92
N ILE A 116 5.16 1.07 -11.97
CA ILE A 116 4.39 2.32 -11.93
C ILE A 116 5.33 3.53 -11.84
N LEU A 117 6.33 3.50 -10.96
CA LEU A 117 7.29 4.60 -10.82
C LEU A 117 8.12 4.80 -12.10
N THR A 118 8.56 3.70 -12.73
CA THR A 118 9.34 3.76 -13.98
C THR A 118 8.57 4.50 -15.06
N GLU A 119 7.30 4.13 -15.26
CA GLU A 119 6.42 4.73 -16.25
C GLU A 119 6.07 6.18 -15.86
N SER A 120 5.76 6.43 -14.59
CA SER A 120 5.39 7.75 -14.11
C SER A 120 6.50 8.79 -14.20
N PHE A 121 7.75 8.38 -14.05
CA PHE A 121 8.91 9.24 -14.25
C PHE A 121 9.50 9.19 -15.66
N GLY A 122 9.00 8.33 -16.55
CA GLY A 122 9.58 8.10 -17.87
C GLY A 122 11.07 7.71 -17.81
N GLY A 123 11.45 6.95 -16.78
CA GLY A 123 12.84 6.59 -16.48
C GLY A 123 13.71 7.71 -15.87
N LYS A 124 13.20 8.93 -15.71
CA LYS A 124 13.90 10.05 -15.06
C LYS A 124 13.65 10.04 -13.55
N TRP A 125 14.28 9.09 -12.87
CA TRP A 125 14.12 8.89 -11.43
C TRP A 125 14.44 10.16 -10.61
N PRO A 126 13.68 10.43 -9.53
CA PRO A 126 14.11 11.38 -8.52
C PRO A 126 15.53 11.06 -8.04
N PHE A 127 16.32 12.09 -7.73
CA PHE A 127 17.74 11.91 -7.35
C PHE A 127 17.96 10.88 -6.23
N TRP A 128 17.06 10.82 -5.26
CA TRP A 128 17.12 9.90 -4.12
C TRP A 128 16.76 8.44 -4.47
N LEU A 129 16.11 8.21 -5.62
CA LEU A 129 15.70 6.89 -6.10
C LEU A 129 16.54 6.42 -7.30
N SER A 130 17.30 7.32 -7.93
CA SER A 130 18.10 6.99 -9.10
C SER A 130 19.18 5.94 -8.76
N PRO A 131 19.25 4.82 -9.49
CA PRO A 131 20.28 3.79 -9.27
C PRO A 131 21.70 4.31 -9.56
N ARG A 132 21.82 5.41 -10.31
CA ARG A 132 23.07 6.14 -10.54
C ARG A 132 22.82 7.63 -10.38
N GLN A 133 23.24 8.17 -9.24
CA GLN A 133 22.96 9.56 -8.86
C GLN A 133 23.87 10.56 -9.58
N ALA A 134 25.14 10.22 -9.78
CA ALA A 134 26.12 11.05 -10.48
C ALA A 134 27.05 10.22 -11.38
N LYS A 135 27.64 10.87 -12.40
CA LYS A 135 28.74 10.32 -13.20
C LYS A 135 29.79 11.41 -13.35
N ILE A 136 31.04 11.06 -13.08
CA ILE A 136 32.19 11.96 -13.28
C ILE A 136 32.76 11.68 -14.67
N ILE A 137 32.94 12.73 -15.46
CA ILE A 137 33.49 12.66 -16.81
C ILE A 137 34.65 13.66 -16.86
N THR A 138 35.86 13.16 -17.12
CA THR A 138 37.06 13.98 -17.29
C THR A 138 37.20 14.42 -18.74
N VAL A 139 37.78 15.61 -18.95
CA VAL A 139 38.06 16.14 -20.31
C VAL A 139 39.45 15.69 -20.79
N HIS A 140 40.40 15.48 -19.87
CA HIS A 140 41.77 15.07 -20.17
C HIS A 140 42.24 14.02 -19.16
N ASP A 141 43.09 13.10 -19.59
CA ASP A 141 43.53 11.96 -18.78
C ASP A 141 44.32 12.37 -17.53
N SER A 142 44.97 13.53 -17.57
CA SER A 142 45.69 14.09 -16.41
C SER A 142 44.78 14.39 -15.21
N MET A 143 43.46 14.44 -15.39
CA MET A 143 42.49 14.70 -14.31
C MET A 143 41.92 13.41 -13.70
N ASN A 144 42.33 12.23 -14.19
CA ASN A 144 41.74 10.96 -13.78
C ASN A 144 41.96 10.65 -12.29
N ASP A 145 43.13 10.99 -11.74
CA ASP A 145 43.41 10.78 -10.30
C ASP A 145 42.48 11.63 -9.42
N TYR A 146 42.34 12.92 -9.76
CA TYR A 146 41.41 13.81 -9.05
C TYR A 146 39.95 13.34 -9.19
N ALA A 147 39.54 12.86 -10.36
CA ALA A 147 38.20 12.31 -10.55
C ALA A 147 37.93 11.08 -9.68
N GLN A 148 38.92 10.21 -9.46
CA GLN A 148 38.79 9.08 -8.51
C GLN A 148 38.66 9.56 -7.07
N ASP A 149 39.40 10.60 -6.68
CA ASP A 149 39.28 11.18 -5.34
C ASP A 149 37.90 11.80 -5.11
N VAL A 150 37.38 12.54 -6.08
CA VAL A 150 36.01 13.08 -6.02
C VAL A 150 35.00 11.92 -5.93
N LYS A 151 35.16 10.87 -6.74
CA LYS A 151 34.29 9.69 -6.71
C LYS A 151 34.22 9.07 -5.31
N LYS A 152 35.36 8.88 -4.64
CA LYS A 152 35.45 8.33 -3.28
C LYS A 152 34.84 9.23 -2.20
N ARG A 153 34.70 10.54 -2.46
CA ARG A 153 34.11 11.49 -1.51
C ARG A 153 32.58 11.56 -1.62
N ILE A 154 32.04 11.24 -2.80
CA ILE A 154 30.59 11.37 -3.08
C ILE A 154 29.84 10.03 -3.12
N PHE A 155 30.56 8.91 -3.19
CA PHE A 155 30.04 7.54 -3.13
C PHE A 155 30.70 6.81 -1.96
#